data_AF-G7Z919-F1
#
_entry.id   AF-G7Z919-F1
#
_cell.length_a   1.000
_cell.length_b   1.000
_cell.length_c   1.000
_cell.angle_alpha   90.00
_cell.angle_beta   90.00
_cell.angle_gamma   90.00
#
_symmetry.space_group_name_H-M   'P 1'
#
loop_
_entity.id
_entity.type
_entity.pdbx_description
1 polymer ?
#
loop_
_entity_poly.entity_id
_entity_poly.type
_entity_poly.pdbx_seq_one_letter_code
_entity_poly.pdbx_strand_id
1 'polypeptide(L)'
;MSTRLRLAILIYGMIQGVVFGIGTVLVLAVPSFSEQAMTLMPTVVIVSIVLAAPIAWFMAPRMRLRFWQHREKRQQAPRRVTLS
;
A
#
# COMPACT_ATOMS: atom_id res chain seq x y z
N MET A 1 -18.33 -5.98 -0.48
CA MET A 1 -16.93 -5.59 -0.79
C MET A 1 -16.40 -4.70 0.33
N SER A 2 -15.55 -5.25 1.21
CA SER A 2 -14.96 -4.48 2.31
C SER A 2 -14.16 -3.30 1.76
N THR A 3 -14.46 -2.07 2.19
CA THR A 3 -13.74 -0.83 1.82
C THR A 3 -12.22 -0.95 2.03
N ARG A 4 -11.80 -1.78 2.99
CA ARG A 4 -10.41 -2.19 3.23
C ARG A 4 -9.74 -2.81 2.00
N LEU A 5 -10.43 -3.73 1.32
CA LEU A 5 -9.91 -4.43 0.14
C LEU A 5 -9.73 -3.44 -1.01
N ARG A 6 -10.69 -2.52 -1.20
CA ARG A 6 -10.59 -1.44 -2.21
C ARG A 6 -9.37 -0.56 -1.97
N LEU A 7 -9.15 -0.14 -0.72
CA LEU A 7 -8.01 0.70 -0.37
C LEU A 7 -6.69 -0.06 -0.55
N ALA A 8 -6.64 -1.34 -0.14
CA ALA A 8 -5.48 -2.20 -0.32
C ALA A 8 -5.11 -2.39 -1.80
N ILE A 9 -6.10 -2.63 -2.66
CA ILE A 9 -5.89 -2.75 -4.12
C ILE A 9 -5.38 -1.43 -4.70
N LEU A 10 -5.94 -0.29 -4.28
CA LEU A 10 -5.53 1.03 -4.76
C LEU A 10 -4.06 1.34 -4.41
N ILE A 11 -3.64 1.06 -3.17
CA ILE A 11 -2.25 1.32 -2.72
C ILE A 11 -1.28 0.24 -3.21
N TYR A 12 -1.76 -0.97 -3.52
CA TYR A 12 -0.92 -2.07 -3.98
C TYR A 12 -0.15 -1.72 -5.26
N GLY A 13 -0.81 -1.12 -6.25
CA GLY A 13 -0.15 -0.71 -7.50
C GLY A 13 0.98 0.30 -7.26
N MET A 14 0.76 1.28 -6.37
CA MET A 14 1.80 2.25 -6.00
C MET A 14 2.98 1.60 -5.28
N ILE A 15 2.70 0.74 -4.30
CA ILE A 15 3.75 0.03 -3.53
C ILE A 15 4.54 -0.89 -4.44
N GLN A 16 3.86 -1.65 -5.32
CA GLN A 16 4.50 -2.55 -6.27
C GLN A 16 5.42 -1.79 -7.22
N GLY A 17 4.99 -0.64 -7.76
CA GLY A 17 5.82 0.20 -8.62
C GLY A 17 7.05 0.79 -7.90
N VAL A 18 6.89 1.25 -6.66
CA VAL A 18 8.02 1.79 -5.87
C VAL A 18 9.03 0.71 -5.52
N VAL A 19 8.58 -0.47 -5.07
CA VAL A 19 9.47 -1.60 -4.73
C VAL A 19 10.20 -2.10 -5.98
N PHE A 20 9.51 -2.19 -7.11
CA PHE A 20 10.11 -2.55 -8.39
C PHE A 20 11.17 -1.53 -8.83
N GLY A 21 10.88 -0.23 -8.71
CA GLY A 21 11.83 0.84 -9.05
C GLY A 21 13.09 0.77 -8.20
N ILE A 22 12.95 0.61 -6.88
CA ILE A 22 14.10 0.45 -5.96
C ILE A 22 14.92 -0.80 -6.32
N GLY A 23 14.24 -1.93 -6.57
CA GLY A 23 14.91 -3.17 -6.97
C GLY A 23 15.68 -3.04 -8.29
N THR A 24 15.08 -2.36 -9.28
CA THR A 24 15.72 -2.10 -10.58
C THR A 24 16.95 -1.20 -10.42
N VAL A 25 16.84 -0.12 -9.64
CA VAL A 25 17.99 0.76 -9.35
C VAL A 25 19.11 -0.03 -8.66
N LEU A 26 18.79 -0.88 -7.68
CA LEU A 26 19.81 -1.71 -7.01
C LEU A 26 20.51 -2.69 -7.95
N VAL A 27 19.77 -3.33 -8.85
CA VAL A 27 20.32 -4.28 -9.83
C VAL A 27 21.23 -3.57 -10.82
N LEU A 28 20.83 -2.40 -11.31
CA LEU A 28 21.61 -1.65 -12.29
C LEU A 28 22.77 -0.87 -11.66
N ALA A 29 22.65 -0.45 -10.40
CA ALA A 29 23.71 0.26 -9.68
C ALA A 29 24.90 -0.64 -9.31
N VAL A 30 24.70 -1.96 -9.27
CA VAL A 30 25.75 -2.93 -8.92
C VAL A 30 26.27 -3.61 -10.19
N PRO A 31 27.53 -3.37 -10.59
CA PRO A 31 28.09 -3.87 -11.86
C PRO A 31 28.03 -5.40 -12.00
N SER A 32 28.19 -6.13 -10.90
CA SER A 32 28.11 -7.59 -10.86
C SER A 32 26.69 -8.15 -11.08
N PHE A 33 25.64 -7.34 -10.89
CA PHE A 33 24.26 -7.72 -11.22
C PHE A 33 23.86 -7.25 -12.63
N SER A 34 24.54 -6.24 -13.19
CA SER A 34 24.35 -5.76 -14.56
C SER A 34 24.63 -6.85 -15.60
N GLU A 35 25.67 -7.66 -15.43
CA GLU A 35 26.02 -8.73 -16.39
C GLU A 35 24.93 -9.82 -16.49
N GLN A 36 24.19 -10.01 -15.40
CA GLN A 36 23.09 -10.99 -15.31
C GLN A 36 21.72 -10.32 -15.33
N ALA A 37 21.66 -9.04 -15.73
CA ALA A 37 20.42 -8.25 -15.68
C ALA A 37 19.28 -8.90 -16.47
N MET A 38 19.56 -9.55 -17.61
CA MET A 38 18.54 -10.29 -18.38
C MET A 38 17.86 -11.40 -17.57
N THR A 39 18.55 -12.02 -16.61
CA THR A 39 18.01 -13.09 -15.76
C THR A 39 17.49 -12.57 -14.43
N LEU A 40 18.12 -11.52 -13.89
CA LEU A 40 17.76 -10.93 -12.60
C LEU A 40 16.53 -10.03 -12.67
N MET A 41 16.26 -9.39 -13.81
CA MET A 41 15.10 -8.52 -13.99
C MET A 41 13.76 -9.25 -13.74
N PRO A 42 13.49 -10.44 -14.32
CA PRO A 42 12.30 -11.24 -13.98
C PRO A 42 12.23 -11.60 -12.49
N THR A 43 13.36 -11.95 -11.87
CA THR A 43 13.43 -12.28 -10.44
C THR A 43 13.04 -11.07 -9.58
N VAL A 44 13.51 -9.88 -9.93
CA VAL A 44 13.20 -8.63 -9.23
C VAL A 44 11.72 -8.30 -9.34
N VAL A 45 11.09 -8.57 -10.49
CA VAL A 45 9.63 -8.46 -10.66
C VAL A 45 8.89 -9.41 -9.74
N ILE A 46 9.29 -10.68 -9.69
CA ILE A 46 8.63 -11.68 -8.82
C ILE A 46 8.81 -11.30 -7.34
N VAL A 47 10.02 -10.93 -6.93
CA VAL A 47 10.34 -10.52 -5.56
C VAL A 47 9.57 -9.26 -5.17
N SER A 48 9.48 -8.27 -6.06
CA SER A 48 8.73 -7.03 -5.79
C SER A 48 7.22 -7.27 -5.66
N ILE A 49 6.64 -8.18 -6.46
CA ILE A 49 5.24 -8.60 -6.31
C ILE A 49 5.01 -9.28 -4.96
N VAL A 50 5.88 -10.23 -4.61
CA VAL A 50 5.80 -10.98 -3.34
C VAL A 50 5.98 -10.07 -2.13
N LEU A 51 6.86 -9.06 -2.21
CA LEU A 51 7.07 -8.08 -1.13
C LEU A 51 5.96 -7.03 -1.05
N ALA A 52 5.36 -6.65 -2.18
CA ALA A 52 4.29 -5.63 -2.19
C ALA A 52 3.04 -6.09 -1.43
N ALA A 53 2.68 -7.38 -1.52
CA ALA A 53 1.51 -7.95 -0.85
C ALA A 53 1.54 -7.83 0.70
N PRO A 54 2.58 -8.29 1.42
CA PRO A 54 2.68 -8.14 2.86
C PRO A 54 2.84 -6.67 3.28
N ILE A 55 3.54 -5.84 2.51
CA ILE A 55 3.69 -4.39 2.81
C ILE A 55 2.32 -3.69 2.74
N ALA A 56 1.53 -3.95 1.69
CA ALA A 56 0.18 -3.41 1.56
C ALA A 56 -0.75 -3.92 2.66
N TRP A 57 -0.66 -5.21 3.01
CA TRP A 57 -1.42 -5.81 4.10
C TRP A 57 -1.06 -5.20 5.47
N PHE A 58 0.22 -4.88 5.71
CA PHE A 58 0.67 -4.26 6.96
C PHE A 58 0.28 -2.78 7.06
N MET A 59 0.17 -2.08 5.92
CA MET A 59 -0.24 -0.68 5.86
C MET A 59 -1.76 -0.48 6.05
N ALA A 60 -2.57 -1.41 5.51
CA ALA A 60 -4.03 -1.38 5.59
C ALA A 60 -4.63 -1.26 7.02
N PRO A 61 -4.15 -1.97 8.07
CA PRO A 61 -4.65 -1.81 9.42
C PRO A 61 -4.26 -0.46 10.05
N ARG A 62 -3.09 0.10 9.70
CA ARG A 62 -2.61 1.38 10.25
C ARG A 62 -3.49 2.57 9.83
N MET A 63 -4.07 2.54 8.64
CA MET A 63 -5.03 3.56 8.18
C MET A 63 -6.40 3.47 8.87
N ARG A 64 -6.75 2.30 9.42
CA ARG A 64 -8.07 2.07 10.00
C ARG A 64 -8.21 2.59 11.43
N LEU A 65 -7.11 2.62 12.18
CA LEU A 65 -7.12 3.01 13.59
C LEU A 65 -7.34 4.51 13.82
N ARG A 66 -7.06 5.37 12.83
CA ARG A 66 -7.05 6.84 13.06
C ARG A 66 -8.29 7.60 12.58
N PHE A 67 -9.05 7.10 11.59
CA PHE A 67 -10.13 7.89 10.97
C PHE A 67 -11.56 7.48 11.36
N TRP A 68 -11.78 6.24 11.81
CA TRP A 68 -13.14 5.77 12.10
C TRP A 68 -13.69 6.27 13.44
N GLN A 69 -12.84 6.45 14.46
CA GLN A 69 -13.30 6.98 15.77
C GLN A 69 -13.74 8.45 15.74
N HIS A 70 -13.38 9.22 14.71
CA HIS A 70 -13.70 10.65 14.64
C HIS A 70 -14.95 10.97 13.81
N ARG A 71 -15.40 10.06 12.95
CA ARG A 71 -16.61 10.29 12.14
C ARG A 71 -17.90 9.90 12.85
N GLU A 72 -17.91 8.82 13.63
CA GLU A 72 -19.09 8.45 14.41
C GLU A 72 -19.40 9.44 15.54
N LYS A 73 -18.37 9.99 16.20
CA LYS A 73 -18.57 10.99 17.26
C LYS A 73 -19.14 12.33 16.77
N ARG A 74 -18.95 12.68 15.49
CA ARG A 74 -19.50 13.93 14.92
C ARG A 74 -20.90 13.79 14.34
N GLN A 75 -21.32 12.58 13.96
CA GLN A 75 -22.66 12.34 13.41
C GLN A 75 -23.71 12.03 14.49
N GLN A 76 -23.28 11.63 15.69
CA GLN A 76 -24.16 11.40 16.83
C GLN A 76 -24.40 12.63 17.71
N ALA A 77 -23.97 13.83 17.31
CA ALA A 77 -24.47 15.05 17.95
C ALA A 77 -25.97 15.13 17.67
N PRO A 78 -26.85 14.83 18.65
CA PRO A 78 -28.28 14.86 18.43
C PRO A 78 -28.61 16.31 18.14
N ARG A 79 -29.16 16.58 16.96
CA ARG A 79 -29.74 17.88 16.64
C ARG A 79 -31.03 18.04 17.45
N ARG A 80 -30.87 18.20 18.78
CA ARG A 80 -31.89 18.78 19.66
C ARG A 80 -31.88 20.27 19.37
N VAL A 81 -32.68 20.68 18.42
CA VAL A 81 -33.18 22.05 18.35
C VAL A 81 -34.70 21.88 18.33
N THR A 82 -35.26 21.58 19.50
CA THR A 82 -36.13 22.50 20.27
C THR A 82 -37.27 23.06 19.43
N LEU A 83 -38.43 22.45 19.66
CA LEU A 83 -39.76 23.03 19.51
C LEU A 83 -39.80 24.47 20.06
N SER A 84 -40.32 25.40 19.26
CA SER A 84 -41.07 26.58 19.70
C SER A 84 -41.83 27.15 18.52
#